data_AF-A0A822CBW0-F1
#
_entry.id   AF-A0A822CBW0-F1
#
_cell.length_a   1.000
_cell.length_b   1.000
_cell.length_c   1.000
_cell.angle_alpha   90.00
_cell.angle_beta   90.00
_cell.angle_gamma   90.00
#
_symmetry.space_group_name_H-M   'P 1'
#
loop_
_entity.id
_entity.type
_entity.pdbx_description
1 polymer ?
#
loop_
_entity_poly.entity_id
_entity_poly.type
_entity_poly.pdbx_seq_one_letter_code
_entity_poly.pdbx_strand_id
1 'polypeptide(L)'
;MEYYTSHYSNVHFIVASDDKSYCKKLFRDRPNISITPQTFFMGDDLVTLSLCEHSIITGGTFGWWSGYLANGQVLHDKVYPSGCEKRERYYPPWYLIDGKVRAHKNSNYTL
;
A
#
# COMPACT_ATOMS: atom_id res chain seq x y z
N MET A 1 -8.16 -3.05 -2.26
CA MET A 1 -8.23 -3.24 -3.74
C MET A 1 -9.42 -2.51 -4.32
N GLU A 2 -10.64 -2.71 -3.80
CA GLU A 2 -11.87 -2.03 -4.25
C GLU A 2 -11.72 -0.51 -4.37
N TYR A 3 -11.12 0.14 -3.37
CA TYR A 3 -10.82 1.58 -3.40
C TYR A 3 -10.08 1.99 -4.68
N TYR A 4 -8.97 1.33 -5.03
CA TYR A 4 -8.24 1.70 -6.24
C TYR A 4 -9.00 1.37 -7.51
N THR A 5 -9.68 0.22 -7.58
CA THR A 5 -10.49 -0.15 -8.75
C THR A 5 -11.70 0.75 -8.98
N SER A 6 -12.19 1.47 -7.96
CA SER A 6 -13.28 2.44 -8.12
C SER A 6 -12.81 3.86 -8.44
N HIS A 7 -11.56 4.20 -8.14
CA HIS A 7 -11.00 5.54 -8.36
C HIS A 7 -10.14 5.67 -9.62
N TYR A 8 -9.63 4.55 -10.15
CA TYR A 8 -8.76 4.53 -11.33
C TYR A 8 -9.26 3.53 -12.37
N SER A 9 -9.13 3.88 -13.66
CA SER A 9 -9.36 2.96 -14.76
C SER A 9 -8.13 2.08 -14.99
N ASN A 10 -8.33 0.79 -15.32
CA ASN A 10 -7.27 -0.16 -15.67
C ASN A 10 -6.23 -0.42 -14.56
N VAL A 11 -6.70 -0.83 -13.37
CA VAL A 11 -5.84 -1.10 -12.21
C VAL A 11 -5.28 -2.52 -12.24
N HIS A 12 -3.95 -2.62 -12.15
CA HIS A 12 -3.22 -3.86 -11.96
C HIS A 12 -2.52 -3.86 -10.60
N PHE A 13 -2.60 -4.97 -9.86
CA PHE A 13 -1.98 -5.10 -8.54
C PHE A 13 -0.73 -5.96 -8.60
N ILE A 14 0.35 -5.48 -8.02
CA ILE A 14 1.56 -6.27 -7.77
C ILE A 14 1.59 -6.64 -6.28
N VAL A 15 1.76 -7.94 -5.99
CA VAL A 15 1.76 -8.48 -4.63
C VAL A 15 3.14 -9.05 -4.32
N ALA A 16 3.79 -8.49 -3.31
CA ALA A 16 4.95 -9.09 -2.65
C ALA A 16 4.55 -9.63 -1.27
N SER A 17 5.08 -10.78 -0.91
CA SER A 17 4.78 -11.50 0.34
C SER A 17 5.93 -12.43 0.68
N ASP A 18 6.09 -12.76 1.96
CA ASP A 18 6.95 -13.84 2.42
C ASP A 18 6.39 -15.22 2.03
N ASP A 19 5.07 -15.35 1.91
CA ASP A 19 4.38 -16.52 1.35
C ASP A 19 3.76 -16.26 -0.03
N LYS A 20 4.64 -16.16 -1.05
CA LYS A 20 4.24 -16.01 -2.45
C LYS A 20 3.40 -17.18 -2.97
N SER A 21 3.59 -18.39 -2.42
CA SER A 21 2.84 -19.58 -2.82
C SER A 21 1.39 -19.51 -2.36
N TYR A 22 1.16 -19.04 -1.14
CA TYR A 22 -0.18 -18.75 -0.64
C TYR A 22 -0.85 -17.66 -1.46
N CYS A 23 -0.17 -16.54 -1.73
CA CYS A 23 -0.73 -15.44 -2.53
C CYS A 23 -1.15 -15.89 -3.94
N LYS A 24 -0.33 -16.73 -4.60
CA LYS A 24 -0.68 -17.31 -5.91
C LYS A 24 -1.96 -18.13 -5.87
N LYS A 25 -2.17 -18.92 -4.81
CA LYS A 25 -3.41 -19.70 -4.62
C LYS A 25 -4.60 -18.79 -4.33
N LEU A 26 -4.41 -17.80 -3.46
CA LEU A 26 -5.45 -16.85 -3.04
C LEU A 26 -5.97 -16.01 -4.21
N PHE A 27 -5.08 -15.59 -5.11
CA PHE A 27 -5.40 -14.70 -6.23
C PHE A 27 -5.45 -15.40 -7.59
N ARG A 28 -5.54 -16.74 -7.61
CA ARG A 28 -5.46 -17.54 -8.84
C ARG A 28 -6.47 -17.13 -9.94
N ASP A 29 -7.65 -16.66 -9.54
CA ASP A 29 -8.76 -16.33 -10.45
C ASP A 29 -8.87 -14.82 -10.72
N ARG A 30 -7.85 -14.03 -10.33
CA ARG A 30 -7.83 -12.57 -10.52
C ARG A 30 -6.79 -12.18 -11.58
N PRO A 31 -7.21 -11.87 -12.83
CA PRO A 31 -6.28 -11.64 -13.93
C PRO A 31 -5.48 -10.32 -13.79
N ASN A 32 -5.97 -9.35 -13.04
CA ASN A 32 -5.32 -8.06 -12.81
C ASN A 32 -4.42 -8.07 -11.56
N ILE A 33 -3.93 -9.24 -11.14
CA ILE A 33 -3.02 -9.40 -10.02
C ILE A 33 -1.81 -10.21 -10.45
N SER A 34 -0.62 -9.71 -10.16
CA SER A 34 0.65 -10.42 -10.32
C SER A 34 1.36 -10.53 -8.99
N ILE A 35 1.86 -11.73 -8.71
CA ILE A 35 2.69 -11.99 -7.53
C ILE A 35 4.15 -11.87 -7.99
N THR A 36 5.00 -11.22 -7.20
CA THR A 36 6.42 -11.11 -7.54
C THR A 36 7.07 -12.50 -7.71
N PRO A 37 8.11 -12.62 -8.54
CA PRO A 37 8.77 -13.90 -8.79
C PRO A 37 9.26 -14.60 -7.51
N GLN A 38 9.27 -15.93 -7.52
CA GLN A 38 9.76 -16.71 -6.39
C GLN A 38 11.27 -16.50 -6.14
N THR A 39 12.00 -16.11 -7.19
CA THR A 39 13.43 -15.83 -7.16
C THR A 39 13.76 -14.46 -6.57
N PHE A 40 12.77 -13.58 -6.39
CA PHE A 40 13.00 -12.26 -5.82
C PHE A 40 13.26 -12.36 -4.32
N PHE A 41 14.32 -11.70 -3.89
CA PHE A 41 14.58 -11.43 -2.48
C PHE A 41 13.81 -10.19 -2.02
N MET A 42 13.87 -9.92 -0.72
CA MET A 42 13.21 -8.77 -0.10
C MET A 42 13.58 -7.43 -0.78
N GLY A 43 14.83 -7.28 -1.23
CA GLY A 43 15.27 -6.07 -1.95
C GLY A 43 14.58 -5.90 -3.32
N ASP A 44 14.46 -6.99 -4.08
CA ASP A 44 13.81 -6.96 -5.39
C ASP A 44 12.31 -6.67 -5.26
N ASP A 45 11.67 -7.25 -4.24
CA ASP A 45 10.29 -6.98 -3.88
C ASP A 45 10.11 -5.51 -3.47
N LEU A 46 11.01 -4.97 -2.64
CA LEU A 46 10.96 -3.57 -2.21
C LEU A 46 11.11 -2.60 -3.38
N VAL A 47 12.07 -2.85 -4.28
CA VAL A 47 12.27 -2.03 -5.49
C VAL A 47 11.03 -2.10 -6.37
N THR A 48 10.49 -3.29 -6.61
CA THR A 48 9.27 -3.47 -7.42
C THR A 48 8.09 -2.67 -6.85
N LEU A 49 7.88 -2.74 -5.53
CA LEU A 49 6.80 -2.01 -4.88
C LEU A 49 7.04 -0.49 -4.88
N SER A 50 8.29 -0.03 -4.75
CA SER A 50 8.63 1.39 -4.79
C SER A 50 8.37 2.05 -6.14
N LEU A 51 8.29 1.27 -7.21
CA LEU A 51 7.97 1.74 -8.57
C LEU A 51 6.47 1.80 -8.86
N CYS A 52 5.61 1.35 -7.93
CA CYS A 52 4.17 1.39 -8.10
C CYS A 52 3.61 2.80 -7.94
N GLU A 53 2.55 3.13 -8.71
CA GLU A 53 1.87 4.43 -8.64
C GLU A 53 1.15 4.65 -7.32
N HIS A 54 0.66 3.57 -6.71
CA HIS A 54 -0.02 3.55 -5.41
C HIS A 54 0.33 2.27 -4.65
N SER A 55 0.20 2.29 -3.33
CA SER A 55 0.52 1.15 -2.47
C SER A 55 -0.66 0.78 -1.57
N ILE A 56 -0.77 -0.52 -1.30
CA ILE A 56 -1.52 -1.07 -0.16
C ILE A 56 -0.48 -1.73 0.73
N ILE A 57 -0.40 -1.34 2.00
CA ILE A 57 0.63 -1.83 2.91
C ILE A 57 0.03 -2.31 4.23
N THR A 58 0.74 -3.19 4.90
CA THR A 58 0.46 -3.63 6.28
C THR A 58 1.29 -2.84 7.29
N GLY A 59 0.93 -2.93 8.58
CA GLY A 59 1.64 -2.34 9.73
C GLY A 59 3.03 -2.89 10.03
N GLY A 60 3.90 -2.99 9.02
CA GLY A 60 5.29 -3.44 9.15
C GLY A 60 6.28 -2.48 8.52
N THR A 61 7.55 -2.58 8.93
CA THR A 61 8.64 -1.73 8.41
C THR A 61 8.86 -1.90 6.91
N PHE A 62 8.71 -3.12 6.38
CA PHE A 62 8.82 -3.39 4.96
C PHE A 62 7.77 -2.63 4.14
N GLY A 63 6.49 -2.72 4.54
CA GLY A 63 5.40 -1.99 3.92
C GLY A 63 5.55 -0.47 4.07
N TRP A 64 6.03 -0.01 5.23
CA TRP A 64 6.31 1.40 5.45
C TRP A 64 7.31 1.94 4.43
N TRP A 65 8.45 1.28 4.26
CA TRP A 65 9.48 1.70 3.31
C TRP A 65 9.04 1.56 1.85
N SER A 66 8.31 0.51 1.50
CA SER A 66 7.82 0.34 0.12
C SER A 66 6.86 1.46 -0.27
N GLY A 67 5.93 1.82 0.61
CA GLY A 67 5.03 2.95 0.41
C GLY A 67 5.74 4.30 0.45
N TYR A 68 6.83 4.42 1.21
CA TYR A 68 7.53 5.71 1.38
C TYR A 68 8.34 6.06 0.14
N LEU A 69 8.96 5.03 -0.43
CA LEU A 69 9.73 5.13 -1.66
C LEU A 69 8.83 5.23 -2.90
N ALA A 70 7.60 4.71 -2.81
CA ALA A 70 6.57 4.95 -3.82
C ALA A 70 6.08 6.40 -3.75
N ASN A 71 5.99 7.08 -4.89
CA ASN A 71 5.56 8.48 -4.96
C ASN A 71 4.02 8.62 -5.00
N GLY A 72 3.32 7.69 -4.34
CA GLY A 72 1.92 7.39 -4.56
C GLY A 72 1.01 7.58 -3.35
N GLN A 73 -0.29 7.38 -3.57
CA GLN A 73 -1.22 7.15 -2.47
C GLN A 73 -0.86 5.85 -1.77
N VAL A 74 -0.73 5.89 -0.44
CA VAL A 74 -0.45 4.70 0.37
C VAL A 74 -1.67 4.41 1.23
N LEU A 75 -2.35 3.30 0.95
CA LEU A 75 -3.48 2.80 1.74
C LEU A 75 -2.95 1.82 2.78
N HIS A 76 -3.15 2.14 4.05
CA HIS A 76 -2.70 1.32 5.18
C HIS A 76 -3.91 0.72 5.91
N ASP A 77 -3.80 -0.52 6.38
CA ASP A 77 -4.84 -1.15 7.21
C ASP A 77 -4.99 -0.43 8.57
N LYS A 78 -6.16 -0.42 9.19
CA LYS A 78 -6.38 0.30 10.46
C LYS A 78 -5.60 -0.34 11.61
N VAL A 79 -4.33 0.01 11.79
CA VAL A 79 -3.48 -0.59 12.86
C VAL A 79 -3.43 0.28 14.12
N TYR A 80 -3.99 1.49 14.12
CA TYR A 80 -4.01 2.33 15.30
C TYR A 80 -5.40 2.88 15.62
N PRO A 81 -5.88 2.72 16.87
CA PRO A 81 -7.11 3.35 17.34
C PRO A 81 -7.13 4.85 16.99
N SER A 82 -8.31 5.38 16.68
CA SER A 82 -8.49 6.83 16.51
C SER A 82 -7.95 7.59 17.72
N GLY A 83 -7.07 8.56 17.49
CA GLY A 83 -6.46 9.37 18.56
C GLY A 83 -5.14 8.82 19.11
N CYS A 84 -4.57 7.76 18.53
CA CYS A 84 -3.23 7.31 18.91
C CYS A 84 -2.15 8.30 18.41
N GLU A 85 -1.38 8.88 19.32
CA GLU A 85 -0.28 9.80 19.00
C GLU A 85 0.80 9.15 18.12
N LYS A 86 1.08 7.85 18.33
CA LYS A 86 2.04 7.10 17.51
C LYS A 86 1.62 7.05 16.04
N ARG A 87 0.32 7.03 15.75
CA ARG A 87 -0.20 7.08 14.36
C ARG A 87 0.20 8.37 13.65
N GLU A 88 0.20 9.49 14.38
CA GLU A 88 0.48 10.82 13.83
C GLU A 88 1.96 11.12 13.69
N ARG A 89 2.80 10.48 14.50
CA ARG A 89 4.26 10.59 14.38
C ARG A 89 4.88 9.60 13.40
N TYR A 90 4.28 8.43 13.23
CA TYR A 90 4.91 7.31 12.52
C TYR A 90 4.65 7.29 11.02
N TYR A 91 3.49 7.77 10.56
CA TYR A 91 3.18 7.84 9.12
C TYR A 91 3.28 9.28 8.62
N PRO A 92 3.93 9.51 7.47
CA PRO A 92 3.93 10.82 6.85
C PRO A 92 2.51 11.32 6.55
N PRO A 93 2.27 12.64 6.55
CA PRO A 93 0.93 13.21 6.38
C PRO A 93 0.29 12.91 5.03
N TRP A 94 1.06 12.49 4.01
CA TRP A 94 0.56 12.11 2.69
C TRP A 94 0.08 10.65 2.58
N TYR A 95 0.26 9.83 3.62
CA TYR A 95 -0.30 8.47 3.63
C TYR A 95 -1.81 8.53 3.85
N LEU A 96 -2.57 7.86 2.98
CA LEU A 96 -4.03 7.74 3.08
C LEU A 96 -4.38 6.63 4.08
N ILE A 97 -4.61 7.00 5.33
CA ILE A 97 -5.14 6.07 6.34
C ILE A 97 -6.68 6.05 6.20
N ASP A 98 -7.26 4.87 5.95
CA ASP A 98 -8.73 4.67 5.87
C ASP A 98 -9.42 5.29 4.64
N GLY A 99 -8.73 5.39 3.50
CA GLY A 99 -9.32 5.89 2.24
C GLY A 99 -9.76 7.36 2.30
N LYS A 100 -9.32 8.10 3.32
CA LYS A 100 -9.53 9.54 3.47
C LYS A 100 -8.17 10.21 3.56
N VAL A 101 -7.95 11.25 2.75
CA VAL A 101 -6.84 12.18 2.99
C VAL A 101 -7.04 12.70 4.40
N ARG A 102 -6.09 12.43 5.31
CA ARG A 102 -6.01 13.23 6.52
C ARG A 102 -5.57 14.60 6.05
N ALA A 103 -6.54 15.47 5.77
CA ALA A 103 -6.31 16.89 5.72
C ALA A 103 -5.47 17.22 6.96
N HIS A 104 -4.29 17.79 6.73
CA HIS A 104 -3.59 18.51 7.77
C HIS A 104 -4.65 19.37 8.47
N LYS A 105 -4.64 19.47 9.80
CA LYS A 105 -5.64 20.26 10.55
C LYS A 105 -5.88 21.68 9.99
N ASN A 106 -4.98 22.18 9.13
CA ASN A 106 -5.04 23.47 8.43
C ASN A 106 -4.87 23.40 6.89
N SER A 107 -5.01 22.27 6.20
CA SER A 107 -4.82 22.22 4.74
C SER A 107 -6.15 22.02 4.00
N ASN A 108 -6.63 23.10 3.38
CA ASN A 108 -7.79 23.12 2.49
C ASN A 108 -7.49 22.47 1.12
N TYR A 109 -7.09 21.19 1.11
CA TYR A 109 -7.04 20.41 -0.12
C TYR A 109 -8.10 19.32 -0.04
N THR A 110 -9.24 19.62 -0.65
CA THR A 110 -10.24 18.63 -1.06
C THR A 110 -9.82 18.07 -2.41
N LEU A 111 -9.65 16.74 -2.49
CA LEU A 111 -9.79 15.99 -3.74
C LEU A 111 -11.28 15.77 -4.01
#